data_AF-A0A345H061-F1
#
_entry.id   AF-A0A345H061-F1
#
_cell.length_a   1.000
_cell.length_b   1.000
_cell.length_c   1.000
_cell.angle_alpha   90.00
_cell.angle_beta   90.00
_cell.angle_gamma   90.00
#
_symmetry.space_group_name_H-M   'P 1'
#
loop_
_entity.id
_entity.type
_entity.pdbx_description
1 polymer ?
#
loop_
_entity_poly.entity_id
_entity_poly.type
_entity_poly.pdbx_seq_one_letter_code
_entity_poly.pdbx_strand_id
1 'polypeptide(L)'
;MNRKDFTKLLGLGAVALHSFPSMAFNHQKIDPLELIGKGNPTVFGNGFSIRKEAYDAFVKMRAAAAKEGIDIHVVSSYRNYAHQNRIWERKYKRFTKQGLSPINAIKKIITYSTIPGTSRHHWGTDIDIIDKNSSYSGDVLVPKKFHGDGPFCKLREWLEQHANTYDFHIVYTDDAHRKGFKYEPWHYSYAPLSIPMLKEYQKLDIKAMLQAEKLMGSEHFNETFINSYIKENILDINPELLS
;
A
#
# COMPACT_ATOMS: atom_id res chain seq x y z
N MET A 1 28.74 -24.43 -65.21
CA MET A 1 29.36 -25.38 -64.26
C MET A 1 29.82 -24.56 -63.05
N ASN A 2 29.43 -24.98 -61.83
CA ASN A 2 29.66 -24.39 -60.49
C ASN A 2 28.95 -23.03 -60.19
N ARG A 3 28.00 -22.86 -59.25
CA ARG A 3 27.66 -23.39 -57.91
C ARG A 3 28.44 -22.68 -56.76
N LYS A 4 27.65 -21.98 -55.91
CA LYS A 4 27.93 -21.48 -54.54
C LYS A 4 28.61 -20.10 -54.44
N ASP A 5 28.29 -19.20 -53.51
CA ASP A 5 27.20 -19.03 -52.53
C ASP A 5 27.41 -17.64 -51.90
N PHE A 6 26.31 -17.05 -51.41
CA PHE A 6 26.26 -16.11 -50.28
C PHE A 6 27.03 -14.78 -50.36
N THR A 7 26.31 -13.68 -50.64
CA THR A 7 26.55 -12.40 -49.94
C THR A 7 25.28 -11.53 -49.87
N LYS A 8 24.90 -11.22 -48.63
CA LYS A 8 24.26 -9.99 -48.11
C LYS A 8 22.91 -9.55 -48.69
N LEU A 9 21.83 -9.94 -48.01
CA LEU A 9 20.60 -9.17 -47.96
C LEU A 9 20.49 -8.49 -46.59
N LEU A 10 20.76 -7.19 -46.53
CA LEU A 10 20.45 -6.32 -45.40
C LEU A 10 18.95 -6.04 -45.42
N GLY A 11 18.17 -6.84 -44.69
CA GLY A 11 16.79 -6.52 -44.35
C GLY A 11 16.77 -5.56 -43.15
N LEU A 12 16.43 -4.29 -43.41
CA LEU A 12 16.15 -3.29 -42.38
C LEU A 12 14.93 -3.74 -41.54
N GLY A 13 15.20 -4.35 -40.39
CA GLY A 13 14.20 -4.53 -39.35
C GLY A 13 13.93 -3.19 -38.65
N ALA A 14 12.75 -2.63 -38.85
CA ALA A 14 12.28 -1.48 -38.09
C ALA A 14 12.06 -1.90 -36.63
N VAL A 15 13.02 -1.58 -35.76
CA VAL A 15 12.84 -1.63 -34.32
C VAL A 15 11.92 -0.46 -33.96
N ALA A 16 10.65 -0.77 -33.72
CA ALA A 16 9.71 0.18 -33.11
C ALA A 16 10.12 0.39 -31.65
N LEU A 17 11.06 1.31 -31.42
CA LEU A 17 11.40 1.84 -30.10
C LEU A 17 10.12 2.45 -29.50
N HIS A 18 9.44 1.69 -28.65
CA HIS A 18 8.38 2.22 -27.80
C HIS A 18 9.05 3.15 -26.79
N SER A 19 9.15 4.42 -27.16
CA SER A 19 9.61 5.48 -26.29
C SER A 19 8.51 5.66 -25.25
N PHE A 20 8.67 5.02 -24.08
CA PHE A 20 7.88 5.41 -22.92
C PHE A 20 8.18 6.89 -22.66
N PRO A 21 7.19 7.79 -22.70
CA PRO A 21 7.41 9.16 -22.27
C PRO A 21 7.75 9.08 -20.79
N SER A 22 9.00 9.38 -20.45
CA SER A 22 9.39 9.70 -19.09
C SER A 22 8.58 10.93 -18.70
N MET A 23 7.45 10.72 -18.02
CA MET A 23 6.79 11.82 -17.33
C MET A 23 7.82 12.39 -16.36
N ALA A 24 8.31 13.58 -16.67
CA ALA A 24 9.10 14.37 -15.76
C ALA A 24 8.22 14.63 -14.53
N PHE A 25 8.40 13.81 -13.49
CA PHE A 25 7.83 14.05 -12.19
C PHE A 25 8.39 15.39 -11.72
N ASN A 26 7.58 16.43 -11.81
CA ASN A 26 7.84 17.68 -11.15
C ASN A 26 7.89 17.33 -9.66
N HIS A 27 9.09 17.26 -9.07
CA HIS A 27 9.29 16.96 -7.65
C HIS A 27 8.75 18.14 -6.84
N GLN A 28 7.43 18.23 -6.73
CA GLN A 28 6.79 19.11 -5.78
C GLN A 28 7.25 18.62 -4.40
N LYS A 29 7.94 19.49 -3.67
CA LYS A 29 8.48 19.18 -2.34
C LYS A 29 7.33 18.66 -1.46
N ILE A 30 7.41 17.39 -1.07
CA ILE A 30 6.40 16.76 -0.22
C ILE A 30 6.55 17.36 1.18
N ASP A 31 5.46 17.87 1.75
CA ASP A 31 5.44 18.37 3.13
C ASP A 31 5.63 17.18 4.09
N PRO A 32 6.67 17.19 4.96
CA PRO A 32 6.87 16.16 5.98
C PRO A 32 5.63 15.89 6.85
N LEU A 33 4.79 16.90 7.10
CA LEU A 33 3.56 16.72 7.87
C LEU A 33 2.55 15.82 7.15
N GLU A 34 2.47 15.88 5.83
CA GLU A 34 1.60 14.98 5.05
C GLU A 34 2.05 13.52 5.21
N LEU A 35 3.36 13.28 5.24
CA LEU A 35 3.92 11.93 5.35
C LEU A 35 3.62 11.25 6.69
N ILE A 36 3.41 12.03 7.74
CA ILE A 36 2.98 11.56 9.07
C ILE A 36 1.47 11.78 9.33
N GLY A 37 0.71 12.17 8.30
CA GLY A 37 -0.74 12.35 8.39
C GLY A 37 -1.20 13.58 9.19
N LYS A 38 -0.28 14.48 9.53
CA LYS A 38 -0.58 15.77 10.20
C LYS A 38 -0.76 16.93 9.22
N GLY A 39 -0.46 16.72 7.94
CA GLY A 39 -0.72 17.65 6.83
C GLY A 39 -2.11 17.48 6.23
N ASN A 40 -2.42 18.30 5.22
CA ASN A 40 -3.73 18.37 4.57
C ASN A 40 -3.60 18.23 3.05
N PRO A 41 -3.29 17.03 2.53
CA PRO A 41 -3.15 16.84 1.10
C PRO A 41 -4.49 17.01 0.38
N THR A 42 -4.46 17.56 -0.82
CA THR A 42 -5.63 17.57 -1.71
C THR A 42 -5.91 16.15 -2.21
N VAL A 43 -7.12 15.66 -1.96
CA VAL A 43 -7.55 14.29 -2.25
C VAL A 43 -8.90 14.28 -2.98
N PHE A 44 -9.16 13.21 -3.72
CA PHE A 44 -10.27 13.02 -4.65
C PHE A 44 -10.94 11.66 -4.41
N GLY A 45 -12.24 11.59 -4.70
CA GLY A 45 -13.07 10.40 -4.56
C GLY A 45 -14.44 10.71 -3.97
N ASN A 46 -15.39 9.78 -4.13
CA ASN A 46 -16.70 9.83 -3.50
C ASN A 46 -16.86 8.59 -2.61
N GLY A 47 -16.89 8.78 -1.30
CA GLY A 47 -16.82 7.69 -0.31
C GLY A 47 -15.41 7.14 -0.05
N PHE A 48 -14.38 7.68 -0.72
CA PHE A 48 -12.97 7.42 -0.48
C PHE A 48 -12.15 8.66 -0.86
N SER A 49 -10.86 8.68 -0.53
CA SER A 49 -10.01 9.85 -0.73
C SER A 49 -8.56 9.43 -1.05
N ILE A 50 -8.08 9.74 -2.25
CA ILE A 50 -6.68 9.54 -2.70
C ILE A 50 -6.21 10.71 -3.56
N ARG A 51 -4.90 10.87 -3.76
CA ARG A 51 -4.35 11.96 -4.58
C ARG A 51 -4.79 11.85 -6.04
N LYS A 52 -4.72 12.97 -6.77
CA LYS A 52 -5.31 13.09 -8.11
C LYS A 52 -4.82 12.01 -9.08
N GLU A 53 -3.52 11.80 -9.14
CA GLU A 53 -2.88 10.86 -10.06
C GLU A 53 -3.28 9.42 -9.72
N ALA A 54 -3.28 9.08 -8.43
CA ALA A 54 -3.78 7.80 -7.95
C ALA A 54 -5.27 7.62 -8.26
N TYR A 55 -6.09 8.68 -8.11
CA TYR A 55 -7.52 8.66 -8.45
C TYR A 55 -7.74 8.40 -9.94
N ASP A 56 -7.04 9.11 -10.81
CA ASP A 56 -7.19 8.97 -12.27
C ASP A 56 -6.77 7.57 -12.74
N ALA A 57 -5.71 7.00 -12.16
CA ALA A 57 -5.30 5.62 -12.40
C ALA A 57 -6.32 4.60 -11.84
N PHE A 58 -6.80 4.82 -10.60
CA PHE A 58 -7.76 3.95 -9.93
C PHE A 58 -9.09 3.86 -10.69
N VAL A 59 -9.59 4.98 -11.23
CA VAL A 59 -10.82 5.00 -12.03
C VAL A 59 -10.68 4.10 -13.26
N LYS A 60 -9.53 4.09 -13.92
CA LYS A 60 -9.25 3.22 -15.08
C LYS A 60 -9.17 1.75 -14.65
N MET A 61 -8.47 1.46 -13.56
CA MET A 61 -8.36 0.10 -13.00
C MET A 61 -9.74 -0.47 -12.64
N ARG A 62 -10.55 0.30 -11.90
CA ARG A 62 -11.92 -0.06 -11.53
C ARG A 62 -12.81 -0.28 -12.76
N ALA A 63 -12.70 0.56 -13.77
CA ALA A 63 -13.47 0.42 -15.01
C ALA A 63 -13.08 -0.83 -15.81
N ALA A 64 -11.81 -1.26 -15.76
CA ALA A 64 -11.37 -2.50 -16.37
C ALA A 64 -11.90 -3.73 -15.62
N ALA A 65 -11.76 -3.76 -14.30
CA ALA A 65 -12.30 -4.83 -13.46
C ALA A 65 -13.83 -5.00 -13.63
N ALA A 66 -14.56 -3.89 -13.75
CA ALA A 66 -16.01 -3.93 -13.96
C ALA A 66 -16.43 -4.63 -15.27
N LYS A 67 -15.61 -4.59 -16.33
CA LYS A 67 -15.88 -5.32 -17.57
C LYS A 67 -15.80 -6.84 -17.39
N GLU A 68 -15.12 -7.29 -16.35
CA GLU A 68 -14.97 -8.69 -15.97
C GLU A 68 -15.89 -9.06 -14.79
N GLY A 69 -16.87 -8.21 -14.48
CA GLY A 69 -17.90 -8.47 -13.47
C GLY A 69 -17.47 -8.20 -12.02
N ILE A 70 -16.33 -7.56 -11.80
CA ILE A 70 -15.81 -7.22 -10.46
C ILE A 70 -16.14 -5.76 -10.14
N ASP A 71 -16.90 -5.49 -9.07
CA ASP A 71 -17.20 -4.12 -8.62
C ASP A 71 -16.25 -3.72 -7.50
N ILE A 72 -15.09 -3.13 -7.86
CA ILE A 72 -14.10 -2.71 -6.88
C ILE A 72 -14.65 -1.59 -5.98
N HIS A 73 -14.76 -1.90 -4.69
CA HIS A 73 -15.16 -0.97 -3.65
C HIS A 73 -14.01 -0.71 -2.67
N VAL A 74 -13.78 0.58 -2.38
CA VAL A 74 -12.75 1.04 -1.44
C VAL A 74 -13.32 1.04 -0.03
N VAL A 75 -12.77 0.17 0.84
CA VAL A 75 -13.10 0.07 2.27
C VAL A 75 -12.38 1.15 3.08
N SER A 76 -11.14 1.44 2.71
CA SER A 76 -10.29 2.41 3.41
C SER A 76 -9.30 3.04 2.44
N SER A 77 -8.99 4.32 2.66
CA SER A 77 -8.15 5.17 1.81
C SER A 77 -7.45 6.21 2.68
N TYR A 78 -7.30 7.48 2.26
CA TYR A 78 -6.63 8.50 3.06
C TYR A 78 -7.16 8.56 4.51
N ARG A 79 -6.21 8.55 5.45
CA ARG A 79 -6.46 8.71 6.88
C ARG A 79 -5.51 9.75 7.41
N ASN A 80 -6.02 10.78 8.07
CA ASN A 80 -5.17 11.68 8.84
C ASN A 80 -4.70 11.03 10.15
N TYR A 81 -3.76 11.70 10.82
CA TYR A 81 -3.15 11.24 12.08
C TYR A 81 -4.21 10.98 13.16
N ALA A 82 -5.16 11.91 13.34
CA ALA A 82 -6.21 11.79 14.34
C ALA A 82 -7.12 10.57 14.12
N HIS A 83 -7.44 10.24 12.86
CA HIS A 83 -8.15 9.02 12.52
C HIS A 83 -7.31 7.79 12.89
N GLN A 84 -6.04 7.74 12.48
CA GLN A 84 -5.18 6.61 12.83
C GLN A 84 -5.01 6.45 14.35
N ASN A 85 -4.91 7.55 15.11
CA ASN A 85 -4.85 7.51 16.56
C ASN A 85 -6.13 6.93 17.20
N ARG A 86 -7.32 7.30 16.70
CA ARG A 86 -8.57 6.67 17.17
C ARG A 86 -8.59 5.16 16.93
N ILE A 87 -8.08 4.69 15.79
CA ILE A 87 -7.96 3.25 15.52
C ILE A 87 -7.00 2.59 16.52
N TRP A 88 -5.83 3.21 16.73
CA TRP A 88 -4.82 2.75 17.67
C TRP A 88 -5.38 2.62 19.09
N GLU A 89 -5.92 3.71 19.65
CA GLU A 89 -6.46 3.75 21.01
C GLU A 89 -7.59 2.74 21.21
N ARG A 90 -8.51 2.64 20.24
CA ARG A 90 -9.60 1.66 20.29
C ARG A 90 -9.06 0.24 20.38
N LYS A 91 -8.07 -0.12 19.54
CA LYS A 91 -7.49 -1.47 19.55
C LYS A 91 -6.70 -1.72 20.84
N TYR A 92 -5.91 -0.74 21.30
CA TYR A 92 -5.12 -0.84 22.54
C TYR A 92 -6.01 -1.05 23.77
N LYS A 93 -7.03 -0.19 23.95
CA LYS A 93 -8.01 -0.33 25.04
C LYS A 93 -8.73 -1.67 24.97
N ARG A 94 -9.15 -2.11 23.77
CA ARG A 94 -9.83 -3.39 23.59
C ARG A 94 -8.95 -4.56 24.01
N PHE A 95 -7.71 -4.64 23.53
CA PHE A 95 -6.85 -5.78 23.79
C PHE A 95 -6.35 -5.83 25.23
N THR A 96 -6.05 -4.68 25.84
CA THR A 96 -5.71 -4.61 27.27
C THR A 96 -6.90 -4.98 28.14
N LYS A 97 -8.12 -4.53 27.80
CA LYS A 97 -9.36 -4.97 28.47
C LYS A 97 -9.62 -6.48 28.33
N GLN A 98 -9.12 -7.11 27.26
CA GLN A 98 -9.16 -8.57 27.08
C GLN A 98 -8.06 -9.31 27.87
N GLY A 99 -7.27 -8.61 28.69
CA GLY A 99 -6.25 -9.20 29.55
C GLY A 99 -4.85 -9.30 28.92
N LEU A 100 -4.63 -8.77 27.71
CA LEU A 100 -3.28 -8.72 27.15
C LEU A 100 -2.44 -7.68 27.90
N SER A 101 -1.17 -8.02 28.18
CA SER A 101 -0.20 -7.03 28.63
C SER A 101 -0.03 -5.91 27.58
N PRO A 102 0.35 -4.69 27.97
CA PRO A 102 0.58 -3.57 27.05
C PRO A 102 1.44 -3.93 25.82
N ILE A 103 2.56 -4.62 26.03
CA ILE A 103 3.46 -5.02 24.95
C ILE A 103 2.83 -6.04 24.00
N ASN A 104 2.03 -6.99 24.52
CA ASN A 104 1.33 -7.98 23.70
C ASN A 104 0.16 -7.34 22.96
N ALA A 105 -0.51 -6.35 23.55
CA ALA A 105 -1.51 -5.54 22.86
C ALA A 105 -0.88 -4.77 21.69
N ILE A 106 0.26 -4.11 21.90
CA ILE A 106 1.02 -3.42 20.84
C ILE A 106 1.38 -4.39 19.71
N LYS A 107 2.01 -5.52 20.02
CA LYS A 107 2.38 -6.56 19.04
C LYS A 107 1.16 -7.04 18.23
N LYS A 108 0.02 -7.24 18.90
CA LYS A 108 -1.24 -7.63 18.25
C LYS A 108 -1.82 -6.53 17.35
N ILE A 109 -1.64 -5.26 17.71
CA ILE A 109 -2.07 -4.13 16.86
C ILE A 109 -1.22 -4.08 15.59
N ILE A 110 0.11 -4.11 15.74
CA ILE A 110 1.06 -4.00 14.62
C ILE A 110 1.12 -5.24 13.73
N THR A 111 0.29 -6.26 13.99
CA THR A 111 0.08 -7.37 13.05
C THR A 111 -0.63 -6.91 11.77
N TYR A 112 -1.58 -5.97 11.89
CA TYR A 112 -2.46 -5.47 10.80
C TYR A 112 -2.81 -3.98 10.95
N SER A 113 -1.99 -3.19 11.66
CA SER A 113 -2.31 -1.79 11.96
C SER A 113 -1.08 -0.99 12.27
N THR A 114 -0.97 0.18 11.68
CA THR A 114 0.17 1.06 11.88
C THR A 114 0.06 1.87 13.17
N ILE A 115 1.22 2.20 13.75
CA ILE A 115 1.34 3.25 14.78
C ILE A 115 0.99 4.61 14.12
N PRO A 116 0.20 5.50 14.74
CA PRO A 116 -0.10 6.82 14.19
C PRO A 116 1.16 7.58 13.77
N GLY A 117 1.13 8.19 12.57
CA GLY A 117 2.29 8.81 11.96
C GLY A 117 3.11 7.89 11.05
N THR A 118 2.82 6.58 11.03
CA THR A 118 3.55 5.58 10.23
C THR A 118 2.69 4.87 9.19
N SER A 119 1.43 5.30 9.03
CA SER A 119 0.51 4.71 8.07
C SER A 119 0.76 5.20 6.65
N ARG A 120 0.88 4.30 5.68
CA ARG A 120 0.96 4.68 4.26
C ARG A 120 -0.31 5.36 3.75
N HIS A 121 -1.47 5.04 4.34
CA HIS A 121 -2.70 5.78 4.08
C HIS A 121 -2.61 7.28 4.39
N HIS A 122 -1.63 7.75 5.16
CA HIS A 122 -1.39 9.19 5.32
C HIS A 122 -1.01 9.86 4.00
N TRP A 123 -0.44 9.11 3.07
CA TRP A 123 0.09 9.62 1.81
C TRP A 123 -1.01 9.84 0.77
N GLY A 124 -2.20 9.25 0.98
CA GLY A 124 -3.29 9.31 -0.01
C GLY A 124 -2.99 8.52 -1.28
N THR A 125 -2.10 7.53 -1.20
CA THR A 125 -1.70 6.66 -2.31
C THR A 125 -2.22 5.23 -2.15
N ASP A 126 -2.62 4.86 -0.94
CA ASP A 126 -2.94 3.49 -0.55
C ASP A 126 -4.44 3.31 -0.34
N ILE A 127 -4.95 2.17 -0.79
CA ILE A 127 -6.35 1.76 -0.72
C ILE A 127 -6.48 0.33 -0.23
N ASP A 128 -7.50 0.09 0.60
CA ASP A 128 -7.98 -1.24 0.97
C ASP A 128 -9.24 -1.52 0.14
N ILE A 129 -9.24 -2.56 -0.68
CA ILE A 129 -10.33 -2.83 -1.65
C ILE A 129 -10.95 -4.22 -1.51
N ILE A 130 -12.24 -4.30 -1.83
CA ILE A 130 -13.05 -5.52 -1.87
C ILE A 130 -13.93 -5.55 -3.13
N ASP A 131 -14.51 -6.71 -3.43
CA ASP A 131 -15.53 -6.83 -4.48
C ASP A 131 -16.92 -6.67 -3.88
N LYS A 132 -17.63 -5.62 -4.28
CA LYS A 132 -18.97 -5.32 -3.78
C LYS A 132 -20.04 -6.23 -4.38
N ASN A 133 -19.80 -6.86 -5.54
CA ASN A 133 -20.73 -7.80 -6.14
C ASN A 133 -20.82 -9.12 -5.36
N SER A 134 -19.79 -9.42 -4.55
CA SER A 134 -19.74 -10.64 -3.77
C SER A 134 -20.63 -10.59 -2.52
N SER A 135 -21.20 -11.74 -2.15
CA SER A 135 -21.93 -11.89 -0.88
C SER A 135 -20.95 -12.19 0.26
N TYR A 136 -21.00 -11.40 1.33
CA TYR A 136 -20.13 -11.56 2.50
C TYR A 136 -20.81 -11.07 3.79
N SER A 137 -20.32 -11.55 4.93
CA SER A 137 -20.74 -11.12 6.27
C SER A 137 -19.55 -10.91 7.19
N GLY A 138 -19.68 -10.06 8.20
CA GLY A 138 -18.62 -9.75 9.17
C GLY A 138 -17.44 -8.99 8.56
N ASP A 139 -16.25 -9.11 9.18
CA ASP A 139 -15.04 -8.39 8.79
C ASP A 139 -14.62 -8.70 7.35
N VAL A 140 -14.43 -7.67 6.53
CA VAL A 140 -14.14 -7.83 5.09
C VAL A 140 -12.65 -7.94 4.77
N LEU A 141 -11.78 -7.32 5.55
CA LEU A 141 -10.33 -7.33 5.36
C LEU A 141 -9.70 -8.51 6.11
N VAL A 142 -9.96 -9.73 5.62
CA VAL A 142 -9.48 -10.99 6.20
C VAL A 142 -8.89 -11.86 5.08
N PRO A 143 -7.64 -12.34 5.18
CA PRO A 143 -6.97 -12.98 4.03
C PRO A 143 -7.75 -14.16 3.46
N LYS A 144 -8.30 -15.01 4.34
CA LYS A 144 -9.15 -16.15 3.94
C LYS A 144 -10.28 -15.78 2.97
N LYS A 145 -10.81 -14.56 2.99
CA LYS A 145 -11.86 -14.13 2.06
C LYS A 145 -11.36 -13.88 0.63
N PHE A 146 -10.05 -13.81 0.42
CA PHE A 146 -9.41 -13.56 -0.87
C PHE A 146 -8.79 -14.82 -1.50
N HIS A 147 -8.98 -16.01 -0.89
CA HIS A 147 -8.44 -17.28 -1.41
C HIS A 147 -9.49 -18.38 -1.45
N GLY A 148 -9.22 -19.40 -2.28
CA GLY A 148 -10.10 -20.56 -2.45
C GLY A 148 -11.51 -20.11 -2.82
N ASP A 149 -12.50 -20.58 -2.07
CA ASP A 149 -13.91 -20.22 -2.27
C ASP A 149 -14.31 -18.89 -1.57
N GLY A 150 -13.32 -18.10 -1.15
CA GLY A 150 -13.54 -16.80 -0.53
C GLY A 150 -14.22 -15.80 -1.47
N PRO A 151 -15.11 -14.92 -0.94
CA PRO A 151 -15.91 -14.01 -1.77
C PRO A 151 -15.08 -13.03 -2.61
N PHE A 152 -13.85 -12.73 -2.21
CA PHE A 152 -12.96 -11.78 -2.89
C PHE A 152 -11.83 -12.50 -3.66
N CYS A 153 -11.91 -13.82 -3.83
CA CYS A 153 -10.88 -14.60 -4.53
C CYS A 153 -10.69 -14.11 -5.98
N LYS A 154 -11.79 -13.94 -6.71
CA LYS A 154 -11.77 -13.42 -8.09
C LYS A 154 -11.14 -12.02 -8.17
N LEU A 155 -11.45 -11.14 -7.22
CA LEU A 155 -10.84 -9.82 -7.15
C LEU A 155 -9.33 -9.91 -6.96
N ARG A 156 -8.86 -10.73 -6.00
CA ARG A 156 -7.43 -10.92 -5.75
C ARG A 156 -6.72 -11.39 -7.03
N GLU A 157 -7.24 -12.43 -7.67
CA GLU A 157 -6.66 -13.00 -8.90
C GLU A 157 -6.59 -11.96 -10.02
N TRP A 158 -7.63 -11.14 -10.18
CA TRP A 158 -7.65 -10.05 -11.15
C TRP A 158 -6.60 -8.98 -10.81
N LEU A 159 -6.51 -8.57 -9.55
CA LEU A 159 -5.53 -7.55 -9.13
C LEU A 159 -4.09 -8.04 -9.30
N GLU A 160 -3.79 -9.29 -8.97
CA GLU A 160 -2.46 -9.90 -9.17
C GLU A 160 -2.02 -9.89 -10.64
N GLN A 161 -2.98 -9.95 -11.57
CA GLN A 161 -2.70 -9.93 -13.02
C GLN A 161 -2.68 -8.52 -13.61
N HIS A 162 -3.49 -7.60 -13.09
CA HIS A 162 -3.80 -6.35 -13.78
C HIS A 162 -3.44 -5.07 -13.03
N ALA A 163 -3.37 -5.08 -11.69
CA ALA A 163 -3.21 -3.85 -10.91
C ALA A 163 -1.94 -3.07 -11.27
N ASN A 164 -0.82 -3.77 -11.51
CA ASN A 164 0.44 -3.17 -11.92
C ASN A 164 0.36 -2.43 -13.26
N THR A 165 -0.59 -2.78 -14.16
CA THR A 165 -0.83 -2.04 -15.42
C THR A 165 -1.35 -0.61 -15.17
N TYR A 166 -1.88 -0.36 -13.98
CA TYR A 166 -2.36 0.94 -13.50
C TYR A 166 -1.45 1.51 -12.41
N ASP A 167 -0.22 0.99 -12.30
CA ASP A 167 0.78 1.31 -11.28
C ASP A 167 0.32 1.13 -9.82
N PHE A 168 -0.68 0.28 -9.59
CA PHE A 168 -1.09 -0.15 -8.25
C PHE A 168 -0.41 -1.46 -7.89
N HIS A 169 0.39 -1.46 -6.83
CA HIS A 169 1.12 -2.64 -6.38
C HIS A 169 0.63 -3.05 -5.00
N ILE A 170 0.51 -4.35 -4.77
CA ILE A 170 0.26 -4.89 -3.44
C ILE A 170 1.43 -4.51 -2.50
N VAL A 171 1.14 -4.01 -1.30
CA VAL A 171 2.18 -3.58 -0.35
C VAL A 171 2.64 -4.73 0.52
N TYR A 172 1.69 -5.47 1.08
CA TYR A 172 1.94 -6.55 2.03
C TYR A 172 1.67 -7.89 1.36
N THR A 173 2.71 -8.49 0.76
CA THR A 173 2.70 -9.73 -0.04
C THR A 173 2.67 -10.99 0.84
N ASP A 174 2.30 -12.14 0.25
CA ASP A 174 2.28 -13.46 0.92
C ASP A 174 3.66 -14.16 0.96
N ASP A 175 4.72 -13.37 1.10
CA ASP A 175 6.07 -13.90 1.26
C ASP A 175 6.29 -14.34 2.71
N ALA A 176 6.55 -15.64 2.90
CA ALA A 176 6.78 -16.25 4.21
C ALA A 176 8.03 -15.71 4.94
N HIS A 177 8.96 -15.06 4.24
CA HIS A 177 10.15 -14.45 4.84
C HIS A 177 9.89 -13.07 5.45
N ARG A 178 8.73 -12.46 5.16
CA ARG A 178 8.35 -11.18 5.73
C ARG A 178 8.01 -11.29 7.21
N LYS A 179 8.46 -10.31 7.98
CA LYS A 179 8.33 -10.28 9.45
C LYS A 179 7.32 -9.26 9.94
N GLY A 180 7.10 -8.21 9.16
CA GLY A 180 6.26 -7.06 9.51
C GLY A 180 4.76 -7.31 9.53
N PHE A 181 4.03 -6.37 8.94
CA PHE A 181 2.61 -6.55 8.68
C PHE A 181 2.39 -7.85 7.91
N LYS A 182 1.35 -8.57 8.35
CA LYS A 182 0.95 -9.82 7.71
C LYS A 182 0.46 -9.55 6.29
N TYR A 183 0.34 -10.62 5.51
CA TYR A 183 -0.21 -10.55 4.16
C TYR A 183 -1.59 -9.87 4.15
N GLU A 184 -1.73 -8.86 3.28
CA GLU A 184 -2.95 -8.07 3.09
C GLU A 184 -3.33 -8.04 1.60
N PRO A 185 -4.05 -9.05 1.08
CA PRO A 185 -4.46 -9.14 -0.34
C PRO A 185 -5.37 -8.01 -0.83
N TRP A 186 -5.83 -7.12 0.05
CA TRP A 186 -6.66 -5.97 -0.26
C TRP A 186 -5.88 -4.67 -0.39
N HIS A 187 -4.63 -4.62 0.07
CA HIS A 187 -3.92 -3.38 0.33
C HIS A 187 -2.95 -3.03 -0.82
N TYR A 188 -3.36 -2.07 -1.65
CA TYR A 188 -2.64 -1.65 -2.84
C TYR A 188 -2.22 -0.18 -2.75
N SER A 189 -1.03 0.12 -3.24
CA SER A 189 -0.44 1.47 -3.26
C SER A 189 -0.12 1.90 -4.68
N TYR A 190 -0.45 3.14 -5.02
CA TYR A 190 -0.04 3.75 -6.27
C TYR A 190 1.47 4.07 -6.25
N ALA A 191 2.26 3.26 -6.96
CA ALA A 191 3.73 3.30 -6.94
C ALA A 191 4.33 4.67 -7.33
N PRO A 192 3.86 5.36 -8.39
CA PRO A 192 4.51 6.58 -8.87
C PRO A 192 4.55 7.71 -7.84
N LEU A 193 3.56 7.77 -6.93
CA LEU A 193 3.57 8.71 -5.82
C LEU A 193 4.17 8.13 -4.54
N SER A 194 3.91 6.86 -4.25
CA SER A 194 4.29 6.28 -2.96
C SER A 194 5.79 5.99 -2.83
N ILE A 195 6.50 5.68 -3.92
CA ILE A 195 7.95 5.46 -3.92
C ILE A 195 8.72 6.73 -3.52
N PRO A 196 8.53 7.90 -4.18
CA PRO A 196 9.21 9.13 -3.74
C PRO A 196 8.76 9.57 -2.34
N MET A 197 7.50 9.34 -1.95
CA MET A 197 7.03 9.63 -0.59
C MET A 197 7.72 8.76 0.46
N LEU A 198 7.96 7.48 0.19
CA LEU A 198 8.72 6.60 1.08
C LEU A 198 10.17 7.11 1.22
N LYS A 199 10.81 7.51 0.11
CA LYS A 199 12.17 8.06 0.11
C LYS A 199 12.27 9.34 0.97
N GLU A 200 11.28 10.22 0.93
CA GLU A 200 11.23 11.39 1.82
C GLU A 200 10.91 11.01 3.27
N TYR A 201 10.00 10.06 3.49
CA TYR A 201 9.61 9.59 4.82
C TYR A 201 10.79 8.94 5.56
N GLN A 202 11.67 8.22 4.85
CA GLN A 202 12.88 7.62 5.41
C GLN A 202 13.91 8.65 5.91
N LYS A 203 13.81 9.92 5.49
CA LYS A 203 14.68 11.00 5.98
C LYS A 203 14.21 11.59 7.30
N LEU A 204 12.99 11.26 7.73
CA LEU A 204 12.44 11.75 9.00
C LEU A 204 13.06 11.00 10.18
N ASP A 205 13.20 11.70 11.30
CA ASP A 205 13.55 11.06 12.58
C ASP A 205 12.30 10.38 13.17
N ILE A 206 11.99 9.19 12.66
CA ILE A 206 10.85 8.38 13.10
C ILE A 206 10.97 8.03 14.59
N LYS A 207 12.19 7.86 15.11
CA LYS A 207 12.42 7.57 16.52
C LYS A 207 12.00 8.75 17.38
N ALA A 208 12.52 9.94 17.10
CA ALA A 208 12.15 11.15 17.82
C ALA A 208 10.65 11.44 17.71
N MET A 209 10.06 11.24 16.53
CA MET A 209 8.62 11.41 16.31
C MET A 209 7.83 10.46 17.23
N LEU A 210 8.07 9.15 17.16
CA LEU A 210 7.32 8.17 17.96
C LEU A 210 7.51 8.35 19.48
N GLN A 211 8.66 8.85 19.91
CA GLN A 211 8.93 9.15 21.32
C GLN A 211 8.27 10.46 21.79
N ALA A 212 8.09 11.43 20.90
CA ALA A 212 7.43 12.70 21.22
C ALA A 212 5.90 12.55 21.32
N GLU A 213 5.31 11.59 20.60
CA GLU A 213 3.86 11.36 20.65
C GLU A 213 3.42 10.66 21.95
N LYS A 214 2.41 11.23 22.61
CA LYS A 214 1.80 10.67 23.82
C LYS A 214 0.73 9.62 23.49
N LEU A 215 1.08 8.63 22.67
CA LEU A 215 0.18 7.54 22.29
C LEU A 215 -0.02 6.57 23.45
N MET A 216 -1.18 5.92 23.52
CA MET A 216 -1.39 4.85 24.50
C MET A 216 -0.40 3.70 24.25
N GLY A 217 0.38 3.34 25.28
CA GLY A 217 1.42 2.34 25.18
C GLY A 217 2.77 2.86 24.66
N SER A 218 2.93 4.15 24.40
CA SER A 218 4.19 4.70 23.88
C SER A 218 5.36 4.59 24.87
N GLU A 219 5.09 4.41 26.16
CA GLU A 219 6.09 4.09 27.18
C GLU A 219 6.85 2.78 26.88
N HIS A 220 6.30 1.93 26.01
CA HIS A 220 6.94 0.70 25.56
C HIS A 220 7.68 0.83 24.22
N PHE A 221 7.69 2.02 23.60
CA PHE A 221 8.42 2.29 22.35
C PHE A 221 9.90 2.57 22.64
N ASN A 222 10.61 1.59 23.18
CA ASN A 222 12.05 1.67 23.35
C ASN A 222 12.78 1.60 22.00
N GLU A 223 14.07 1.93 22.02
CA GLU A 223 14.90 1.97 20.81
C GLU A 223 14.93 0.65 20.05
N THR A 224 15.04 -0.48 20.75
CA THR A 224 15.04 -1.81 20.12
C THR A 224 13.72 -2.07 19.39
N PHE A 225 12.59 -1.73 20.01
CA PHE A 225 11.27 -1.86 19.41
C PHE A 225 11.13 -0.96 18.17
N ILE A 226 11.50 0.32 18.27
CA ILE A 226 11.38 1.26 17.15
C ILE A 226 12.23 0.82 15.96
N ASN A 227 13.48 0.40 16.20
CA ASN A 227 14.38 -0.05 15.13
C ASN A 227 13.85 -1.31 14.43
N SER A 228 13.33 -2.27 15.20
CA SER A 228 12.66 -3.46 14.63
C SER A 228 11.40 -3.07 13.86
N TYR A 229 10.55 -2.19 14.40
CA TYR A 229 9.33 -1.72 13.73
C TYR A 229 9.63 -0.98 12.41
N ILE A 230 10.67 -0.13 12.36
CA ILE A 230 11.07 0.53 11.11
C ILE A 230 11.50 -0.51 10.07
N LYS A 231 12.39 -1.44 10.46
CA LYS A 231 12.91 -2.44 9.54
C LYS A 231 11.83 -3.41 9.07
N GLU A 232 11.01 -3.90 9.99
CA GLU A 232 10.07 -5.00 9.75
C GLU A 232 8.69 -4.48 9.34
N ASN A 233 8.12 -3.45 9.96
CA ASN A 233 6.77 -3.01 9.62
C ASN A 233 6.73 -1.93 8.53
N ILE A 234 7.70 -1.01 8.50
CA ILE A 234 7.69 0.10 7.55
C ILE A 234 8.38 -0.29 6.23
N LEU A 235 9.52 -0.98 6.30
CA LEU A 235 10.38 -1.23 5.13
C LEU A 235 10.27 -2.63 4.53
N ASP A 236 9.78 -3.62 5.28
CA ASP A 236 9.52 -4.99 4.77
C ASP A 236 8.19 -5.02 4.00
N ILE A 237 8.20 -4.40 2.82
CA ILE A 237 7.07 -4.31 1.89
C ILE A 237 7.44 -4.93 0.54
N ASN A 238 6.51 -4.96 -0.41
CA ASN A 238 6.81 -5.37 -1.79
C ASN A 238 8.03 -4.58 -2.34
N PRO A 239 9.11 -5.25 -2.79
CA PRO A 239 10.30 -4.59 -3.33
C PRO A 239 10.02 -3.63 -4.48
N GLU A 240 8.96 -3.85 -5.26
CA GLU A 240 8.54 -2.94 -6.35
C GLU A 240 8.15 -1.54 -5.84
N LEU A 241 7.87 -1.38 -4.54
CA LEU A 241 7.55 -0.11 -3.89
C LEU A 241 8.76 0.55 -3.19
N LEU A 242 9.96 -0.02 -3.33
CA LEU A 242 11.19 0.51 -2.72
C LEU A 242 12.09 1.27 -3.70
N SER A 243 12.01 0.98 -5.00
CA SER A 243 12.96 1.44 -6.02
C SER A 243 12.34 2.42 -7.02
#